data_AF-A0A5B9W7V0-F1
#
_entry.id   AF-A0A5B9W7V0-F1
#
_cell.length_a   1.000
_cell.length_b   1.000
_cell.length_c   1.000
_cell.angle_alpha   90.00
_cell.angle_beta   90.00
_cell.angle_gamma   90.00
#
_symmetry.space_group_name_H-M   'P 1'
#
loop_
_entity.id
_entity.type
_entity.pdbx_description
1 polymer ?
#
loop_
_entity_poly.entity_id
_entity_poly.type
_entity_poly.pdbx_seq_one_letter_code
_entity_poly.pdbx_strand_id
1 'polypeptide(L)'
;MARRPDHKHGIKRGRIREWPDGVGTPAEVAARISYVGSAQHKTYDSPAGPPAFKADKAKCDRYRREDWPLLRGALRDAILAGSLGEFRGQFPSRAWAWINDVLHEARLTNPATGEYHGFPINDPRQYPEPPERLEAAPRVQIPVV
;
A
#
# COMPACT_ATOMS: atom_id res chain seq x y z
N MET A 1 5.13 -15.45 16.75
CA MET A 1 4.41 -14.24 16.32
C MET A 1 2.91 -14.48 16.47
N ALA A 2 2.16 -13.58 17.12
CA ALA A 2 0.72 -13.73 17.28
C ALA A 2 0.01 -13.62 15.92
N ARG A 3 -0.92 -14.54 15.64
CA ARG A 3 -1.65 -14.63 14.37
C ARG A 3 -2.58 -13.41 14.23
N ARG A 4 -2.38 -12.59 13.19
CA ARG A 4 -3.21 -11.38 12.96
C ARG A 4 -4.67 -11.77 12.64
N PRO A 5 -5.67 -10.97 13.06
CA PRO A 5 -7.07 -11.24 12.74
C PRO A 5 -7.31 -11.27 11.23
N ASP A 6 -8.06 -12.28 10.78
CA ASP A 6 -8.51 -12.46 9.40
C ASP A 6 -9.82 -11.66 9.22
N HIS A 7 -9.77 -10.51 8.54
CA HIS A 7 -10.96 -9.68 8.30
C HIS A 7 -11.66 -10.13 7.01
N LYS A 8 -12.85 -10.75 7.15
CA LYS A 8 -13.53 -11.53 6.09
C LYS A 8 -14.86 -10.95 5.57
N HIS A 9 -14.98 -9.67 5.24
CA HIS A 9 -16.21 -9.16 4.60
C HIS A 9 -15.96 -8.50 3.24
N GLY A 10 -16.62 -9.03 2.20
CA GLY A 10 -16.66 -8.47 0.84
C GLY A 10 -15.30 -8.40 0.15
N ILE A 11 -14.71 -9.56 -0.18
CA ILE A 11 -13.38 -9.68 -0.79
C ILE A 11 -13.34 -8.90 -2.12
N LYS A 12 -12.80 -7.67 -2.09
CA LYS A 12 -12.53 -6.86 -3.29
C LYS A 12 -11.08 -7.03 -3.72
N ARG A 13 -10.79 -8.16 -4.37
CA ARG A 13 -9.45 -8.42 -4.95
C ARG A 13 -9.11 -7.28 -5.90
N GLY A 14 -7.92 -6.71 -5.74
CA GLY A 14 -7.37 -5.82 -6.76
C GLY A 14 -7.03 -6.59 -8.03
N ARG A 15 -6.70 -5.87 -9.10
CA ARG A 15 -6.11 -6.47 -10.30
C ARG A 15 -4.86 -5.68 -10.64
N ILE A 16 -3.74 -6.39 -10.80
CA ILE A 16 -2.51 -5.82 -11.34
C ILE A 16 -2.75 -5.55 -12.81
N ARG A 17 -2.52 -4.31 -13.22
CA ARG A 17 -2.73 -3.82 -14.58
C ARG A 17 -1.42 -3.44 -15.22
N GLU A 18 -1.43 -3.36 -16.54
CA GLU A 18 -0.32 -2.82 -17.30
C GLU A 18 -0.30 -1.31 -17.22
N TRP A 19 0.86 -0.73 -17.51
CA TRP A 19 1.01 0.71 -17.58
C TRP A 19 0.17 1.25 -18.73
N PRO A 20 -0.73 2.22 -18.50
CA PRO A 20 -1.55 2.77 -19.57
C PRO A 20 -0.76 3.76 -20.42
N ASP A 21 -1.16 3.88 -21.69
CA ASP A 21 -0.67 4.94 -22.58
C ASP A 21 -1.12 6.33 -22.08
N GLY A 22 -0.36 7.36 -22.42
CA GLY A 22 -0.72 8.76 -22.13
C GLY A 22 -0.59 9.18 -20.66
N VAL A 23 -0.05 8.31 -19.80
CA VAL A 23 0.41 8.67 -18.44
C VAL A 23 1.93 8.83 -18.45
N GLY A 24 2.46 9.67 -17.56
CA GLY A 24 3.91 9.81 -17.38
C GLY A 24 4.60 8.47 -17.13
N THR A 25 5.92 8.44 -17.28
CA THR A 25 6.75 7.26 -17.05
C THR A 25 6.65 6.77 -15.59
N PRO A 26 7.00 5.50 -15.32
CA PRO A 26 7.06 4.97 -13.95
C PRO A 26 7.88 5.84 -12.99
N ALA A 27 9.02 6.36 -13.45
CA ALA A 27 9.87 7.24 -12.65
C ALA A 27 9.21 8.59 -12.33
N GLU A 28 8.56 9.21 -13.31
CA GLU A 28 7.85 10.49 -13.12
C GLU A 28 6.67 10.35 -12.15
N VAL A 29 5.89 9.27 -12.27
CA VAL A 29 4.78 9.00 -11.35
C VAL A 29 5.31 8.71 -9.94
N ALA A 30 6.33 7.86 -9.81
CA ALA A 30 6.94 7.54 -8.52
C ALA A 30 7.53 8.78 -7.81
N ALA A 31 8.09 9.73 -8.55
CA ALA A 31 8.61 10.96 -7.98
C ALA A 31 7.52 11.85 -7.35
N ARG A 32 6.31 11.84 -7.93
CA ARG A 32 5.20 12.74 -7.58
C ARG A 32 4.32 12.26 -6.42
N ILE A 33 4.36 10.97 -6.08
CA ILE A 33 3.51 10.41 -5.03
C ILE A 33 4.01 10.69 -3.61
N SER A 34 3.07 10.65 -2.66
CA SER A 34 3.35 10.76 -1.23
C SER A 34 2.63 9.68 -0.41
N TYR A 35 3.21 9.32 0.74
CA TYR A 35 2.62 8.38 1.69
C TYR A 35 2.22 9.13 2.96
N VAL A 36 0.92 9.32 3.16
CA VAL A 36 0.35 10.05 4.32
C VAL A 36 -0.05 9.09 5.44
N GLY A 37 -0.21 7.80 5.12
CA GLY A 37 -0.71 6.77 6.03
C GLY A 37 -2.20 6.95 6.36
N SER A 38 -2.76 6.07 7.19
CA SER A 38 -4.18 6.15 7.60
C SER A 38 -4.29 6.00 9.11
N ALA A 39 -4.99 6.94 9.74
CA ALA A 39 -5.36 6.88 11.15
C ALA A 39 -6.31 5.70 11.46
N GLN A 40 -7.05 5.19 10.47
CA GLN A 40 -8.12 4.20 10.66
C GLN A 40 -7.61 2.77 10.92
N HIS A 41 -6.32 2.52 10.65
CA HIS A 41 -5.66 1.22 10.80
C HIS A 41 -4.55 1.24 11.86
N LYS A 42 -4.36 2.38 12.52
CA LYS A 42 -3.27 2.62 13.46
C LYS A 42 -3.83 2.84 14.85
N THR A 43 -3.14 2.27 15.83
CA THR A 43 -3.38 2.49 17.27
C THR A 43 -2.43 3.55 17.84
N TYR A 44 -1.70 4.25 16.97
CA TYR A 44 -0.66 5.22 17.27
C TYR A 44 -0.74 6.40 16.31
N ASP A 45 -0.13 7.53 16.70
CA ASP A 45 -0.14 8.75 15.90
C ASP A 45 0.51 8.57 14.54
N SER A 46 -0.07 9.23 13.54
CA SER A 46 0.43 9.24 12.17
C SER A 46 0.41 10.67 11.60
N PRO A 47 1.16 10.98 10.53
CA PRO A 47 0.99 12.19 9.74
C PRO A 47 -0.44 12.44 9.25
N ALA A 48 -1.29 11.41 9.19
CA ALA A 48 -2.72 11.54 8.89
C ALA A 48 -3.58 11.93 10.11
N GLY A 49 -2.99 12.18 11.28
CA GLY A 49 -3.68 12.56 12.51
C GLY A 49 -3.69 11.47 13.60
N PRO A 50 -4.41 11.74 14.71
CA PRO A 50 -4.51 10.82 15.86
C PRO A 50 -5.20 9.50 15.47
N PRO A 51 -4.93 8.39 16.17
CA PRO A 51 -5.46 7.07 15.83
C PRO A 51 -6.99 7.02 15.89
N ALA A 52 -7.60 6.47 14.85
CA ALA A 52 -9.04 6.27 14.71
C ALA A 52 -9.35 4.81 14.36
N PHE A 53 -8.67 3.87 15.05
CA PHE A 53 -8.70 2.45 14.74
C PHE A 53 -10.13 1.90 14.68
N LYS A 54 -10.49 1.29 13.55
CA LYS A 54 -11.75 0.57 13.41
C LYS A 54 -11.51 -0.93 13.58
N ALA A 55 -12.24 -1.55 14.50
CA ALA A 55 -12.08 -2.97 14.84
C ALA A 55 -12.33 -3.93 13.66
N ASP A 56 -12.99 -3.49 12.59
CA ASP A 56 -13.21 -4.25 11.35
C ASP A 56 -12.05 -4.16 10.35
N LYS A 57 -10.95 -3.49 10.71
CA LYS A 57 -9.81 -3.21 9.82
C LYS A 57 -8.53 -3.90 10.28
N ALA A 58 -7.76 -4.40 9.30
CA ALA A 58 -6.46 -4.99 9.55
C ALA A 58 -5.53 -3.99 10.25
N LYS A 59 -4.93 -4.44 11.37
CA LYS A 59 -3.99 -3.66 12.17
C LYS A 59 -2.66 -3.53 11.44
N CYS A 60 -2.23 -2.30 11.17
CA CYS A 60 -0.87 -2.04 10.68
C CYS A 60 0.15 -2.25 11.80
N ASP A 61 1.37 -2.68 11.44
CA ASP A 61 2.50 -2.62 12.35
C ASP A 61 2.75 -1.18 12.80
N ARG A 62 3.34 -1.05 13.99
CA ARG A 62 3.79 0.24 14.48
C ARG A 62 5.19 0.48 13.95
N TYR A 63 5.30 1.51 13.11
CA TYR A 63 6.57 1.98 12.56
C TYR A 63 7.00 3.24 13.30
N ARG A 64 8.30 3.40 13.53
CA ARG A 64 8.83 4.65 14.09
C ARG A 64 8.67 5.76 13.07
N ARG A 65 8.52 7.00 13.53
CA ARG A 65 8.35 8.16 12.65
C ARG A 65 9.53 8.32 11.68
N GLU A 66 10.75 7.99 12.12
CA GLU A 66 11.97 7.99 11.30
C GLU A 66 11.95 6.97 10.15
N ASP A 67 11.17 5.89 10.27
CA ASP A 67 11.06 4.83 9.26
C ASP A 67 9.98 5.11 8.20
N TRP A 68 9.19 6.18 8.35
CA TRP A 68 8.15 6.55 7.37
C TRP A 68 8.66 6.80 5.95
N PRO A 69 9.84 7.40 5.74
CA PRO A 69 10.45 7.47 4.41
C PRO A 69 10.63 6.11 3.75
N LEU A 70 10.83 5.02 4.51
CA LEU A 70 10.95 3.66 3.99
C LEU A 70 9.59 3.15 3.46
N LEU A 71 8.48 3.49 4.11
CA LEU A 71 7.13 3.17 3.61
C LEU A 71 6.84 3.88 2.28
N ARG A 72 7.27 5.15 2.18
CA ARG A 72 7.19 5.89 0.92
C ARG A 72 8.11 5.28 -0.15
N GLY A 73 9.31 4.83 0.23
CA GLY A 73 10.23 4.10 -0.65
C GLY A 73 9.59 2.84 -1.22
N ALA A 74 9.04 1.99 -0.36
CA ALA A 74 8.34 0.77 -0.77
C ALA A 74 7.19 1.02 -1.76
N LEU A 75 6.44 2.12 -1.56
CA LEU A 75 5.40 2.54 -2.48
C LEU A 75 5.96 2.97 -3.84
N ARG A 76 7.07 3.72 -3.86
CA ARG A 76 7.74 4.11 -5.11
C ARG A 76 8.26 2.90 -5.86
N ASP A 77 8.90 1.98 -5.15
CA ASP A 77 9.43 0.75 -5.73
C ASP A 77 8.31 -0.11 -6.33
N ALA A 78 7.12 -0.12 -5.71
CA ALA A 78 5.96 -0.83 -6.24
C ALA A 78 5.47 -0.26 -7.57
N ILE A 79 5.47 1.08 -7.70
CA ILE A 79 5.12 1.77 -8.95
C ILE A 79 6.17 1.49 -10.02
N LEU A 80 7.47 1.58 -9.68
CA LEU A 80 8.57 1.29 -10.60
C LEU A 80 8.56 -0.15 -11.10
N ALA A 81 8.20 -1.10 -10.23
CA ALA A 81 8.09 -2.51 -10.57
C ALA A 81 6.78 -2.88 -11.32
N GLY A 82 5.88 -1.91 -11.53
CA GLY A 82 4.59 -2.17 -12.18
C GLY A 82 3.61 -3.01 -11.35
N SER A 83 3.82 -3.12 -10.03
CA SER A 83 2.89 -3.81 -9.13
C SER A 83 1.75 -2.87 -8.73
N LEU A 84 0.90 -2.54 -9.71
CA LEU A 84 -0.07 -1.46 -9.61
C LEU A 84 -1.44 -1.81 -10.19
N GLY A 85 -2.47 -1.14 -9.68
CA GLY A 85 -3.85 -1.29 -10.11
C GLY A 85 -4.24 -0.32 -11.23
N GLU A 86 -5.54 -0.26 -11.53
CA GLU A 86 -6.09 0.67 -12.52
C GLU A 86 -5.74 2.13 -12.18
N PHE A 87 -5.45 2.94 -13.18
CA PHE A 87 -5.17 4.37 -12.99
C PHE A 87 -6.45 5.19 -12.75
N ARG A 88 -6.32 6.22 -11.91
CA ARG A 88 -7.32 7.27 -11.69
C ARG A 88 -6.66 8.60 -12.01
N GLY A 89 -6.84 9.06 -13.24
CA GLY A 89 -6.06 10.18 -13.77
C GLY A 89 -4.59 9.76 -13.95
N GLN A 90 -3.67 10.52 -13.35
CA GLN A 90 -2.22 10.34 -13.52
C GLN A 90 -1.59 9.34 -12.54
N PHE A 91 -2.37 8.74 -11.65
CA PHE A 91 -1.87 7.91 -10.56
C PHE A 91 -2.57 6.55 -10.50
N PRO A 92 -1.86 5.45 -10.17
CA PRO A 92 -2.49 4.16 -9.97
C PRO A 92 -3.40 4.17 -8.75
N SER A 93 -4.62 3.66 -8.85
CA SER A 93 -5.56 3.62 -7.71
C SER A 93 -5.06 2.76 -6.56
N ARG A 94 -4.20 1.77 -6.87
CA ARG A 94 -3.61 0.83 -5.92
C ARG A 94 -2.16 0.51 -6.31
N ALA A 95 -1.34 0.19 -5.33
CA ALA A 95 -0.01 -0.39 -5.53
C ALA A 95 0.27 -1.43 -4.44
N TRP A 96 1.09 -2.43 -4.74
CA TRP A 96 1.38 -3.52 -3.82
C TRP A 96 2.88 -3.70 -3.58
N ALA A 97 3.24 -3.90 -2.30
CA ALA A 97 4.61 -4.16 -1.87
C ALA A 97 4.60 -5.17 -0.73
N TRP A 98 5.63 -6.00 -0.63
CA TRP A 98 5.86 -6.86 0.52
C TRP A 98 6.68 -6.10 1.56
N ILE A 99 6.13 -5.95 2.75
CA ILE A 99 6.78 -5.28 3.88
C ILE A 99 6.75 -6.26 5.05
N ASN A 100 7.93 -6.63 5.56
CA ASN A 100 8.09 -7.60 6.64
C ASN A 100 7.33 -8.91 6.33
N ASP A 101 7.50 -9.42 5.10
CA ASP A 101 6.88 -10.63 4.57
C ASP A 101 5.33 -10.63 4.53
N VAL A 102 4.72 -9.46 4.72
CA VAL A 102 3.27 -9.26 4.58
C VAL A 102 3.00 -8.38 3.36
N LEU A 103 2.11 -8.84 2.49
CA LEU A 103 1.66 -8.04 1.35
C LEU A 103 0.90 -6.81 1.88
N HIS A 104 1.28 -5.62 1.43
CA HIS A 104 0.58 -4.39 1.73
C HIS A 104 -0.05 -3.82 0.45
N GLU A 105 -1.29 -3.33 0.56
CA GLU A 105 -1.95 -2.54 -0.48
C GLU A 105 -1.91 -1.08 -0.08
N ALA A 106 -1.29 -0.25 -0.93
CA ALA A 106 -1.42 1.18 -0.89
C ALA A 106 -2.60 1.61 -1.76
N ARG A 107 -3.51 2.42 -1.21
CA ARG A 107 -4.65 3.00 -1.93
C ARG A 107 -4.49 4.50 -2.10
N LEU A 108 -4.78 4.96 -3.32
CA LEU A 108 -4.85 6.38 -3.63
C LEU A 108 -6.00 7.02 -2.84
N THR A 109 -5.67 8.03 -2.05
CA THR A 109 -6.60 8.78 -1.21
C THR A 109 -6.94 10.12 -1.85
N ASN A 110 -5.94 10.79 -2.43
CA ASN A 110 -6.13 12.05 -3.13
C ASN A 110 -5.54 11.96 -4.55
N PRO A 111 -6.38 11.81 -5.60
CA PRO A 111 -5.91 11.74 -6.98
C PRO A 111 -5.35 13.06 -7.51
N ALA A 112 -5.67 14.20 -6.89
CA ALA A 112 -5.12 15.49 -7.31
C ALA A 112 -3.65 15.65 -6.89
N THR A 113 -3.26 15.10 -5.74
CA THR A 113 -1.92 15.25 -5.17
C THR A 113 -1.09 13.96 -5.13
N GLY A 114 -1.65 12.81 -5.52
CA GLY A 114 -0.94 11.54 -5.51
C GLY A 114 -0.67 11.01 -4.09
N GLU A 115 -1.57 11.27 -3.14
CA GLU A 115 -1.45 10.79 -1.76
C GLU A 115 -1.99 9.37 -1.59
N TYR A 116 -1.23 8.54 -0.90
CA TYR A 116 -1.58 7.15 -0.60
C TYR A 116 -1.57 6.86 0.90
N HIS A 117 -2.41 5.89 1.28
CA HIS A 117 -2.27 5.18 2.53
C HIS A 117 -2.17 3.68 2.30
N GLY A 118 -1.39 2.98 3.13
CA GLY A 118 -1.19 1.54 3.03
C GLY A 118 -1.79 0.78 4.20
N PHE A 119 -2.21 -0.46 3.95
CA PHE A 119 -2.61 -1.42 4.98
C PHE A 119 -2.21 -2.84 4.57
N PRO A 120 -1.95 -3.73 5.55
CA PRO A 120 -1.59 -5.11 5.28
C PRO A 120 -2.79 -5.90 4.76
N ILE A 121 -2.53 -6.79 3.80
CA ILE A 121 -3.41 -7.86 3.37
C ILE A 121 -3.00 -9.14 4.11
N ASN A 122 -3.77 -9.50 5.13
CA ASN A 122 -3.47 -10.66 5.99
C ASN A 122 -4.04 -11.99 5.44
N ASP A 123 -4.89 -11.95 4.42
CA ASP A 123 -5.53 -13.12 3.81
C ASP A 123 -5.12 -13.24 2.33
N PRO A 124 -4.39 -14.30 1.92
CA PRO A 124 -4.00 -14.51 0.53
C PRO A 124 -5.17 -14.51 -0.47
N ARG A 125 -6.40 -14.82 -0.03
CA ARG A 125 -7.60 -14.75 -0.89
C ARG A 125 -7.94 -13.32 -1.32
N GLN A 126 -7.38 -12.32 -0.64
CA GLN A 126 -7.51 -10.90 -0.97
C GLN A 126 -6.38 -10.39 -1.86
N TYR A 127 -5.38 -11.21 -2.17
CA TYR A 127 -4.29 -10.84 -3.07
C TYR A 127 -4.83 -10.44 -4.45
N PRO A 128 -4.21 -9.43 -5.08
CA PRO A 128 -4.63 -9.00 -6.40
C PRO A 128 -4.41 -10.10 -7.43
N GLU A 129 -5.18 -10.04 -8.51
CA GLU A 129 -5.01 -10.92 -9.66
C GLU A 129 -4.20 -10.25 -10.78
N PRO A 130 -3.45 -11.01 -11.58
CA PRO A 130 -3.15 -12.42 -11.35
C PRO A 130 -1.98 -12.54 -10.34
N PRO A 131 -1.99 -13.55 -9.45
CA PRO A 131 -1.07 -13.62 -8.30
C PRO A 131 0.41 -13.77 -8.70
N GLU A 132 0.72 -14.35 -9.85
CA GLU A 132 2.08 -14.46 -10.39
C GLU A 132 2.74 -13.10 -10.62
N ARG A 133 1.97 -12.04 -10.89
CA ARG A 133 2.51 -10.69 -11.02
C ARG A 133 2.96 -10.09 -9.69
N LEU A 134 2.63 -10.70 -8.54
CA LEU A 134 3.17 -10.30 -7.24
C LEU A 134 4.63 -10.70 -7.03
N GLU A 135 5.18 -11.57 -7.88
CA GLU A 135 6.60 -11.94 -7.81
C GLU A 135 7.50 -10.72 -8.03
N ALA A 136 7.09 -9.83 -8.94
CA ALA A 136 7.76 -8.57 -9.25
C ALA A 136 7.57 -7.49 -8.18
N ALA A 137 6.62 -7.66 -7.24
CA ALA A 137 6.41 -6.67 -6.19
C ALA A 137 7.65 -6.57 -5.29
N PRO A 138 8.09 -5.36 -4.93
CA PRO A 138 9.29 -5.17 -4.11
C PRO A 138 9.10 -5.81 -2.74
N ARG A 139 10.20 -6.30 -2.18
CA ARG A 139 10.28 -6.88 -0.83
C ARG A 139 11.21 -6.02 0.01
N VAL A 140 10.67 -5.45 1.08
CA VAL A 140 11.43 -4.61 2.01
C VAL A 140 11.24 -5.08 3.45
N GLN A 141 12.27 -4.90 4.26
CA GLN A 141 12.23 -5.12 5.69
C GLN A 141 12.32 -3.75 6.36
N ILE A 142 11.34 -3.41 7.18
CA ILE A 142 11.23 -2.11 7.86
C ILE A 142 11.12 -2.38 9.36
N PRO A 143 11.99 -1.79 10.20
CA PRO A 143 11.91 -1.96 11.64
C PRO A 143 10.52 -1.63 12.21
N VAL A 144 10.03 -2.49 13.08
CA VAL A 144 8.76 -2.31 13.81
C VAL A 144 9.04 -2.10 15.30
N VAL A 145 8.12 -1.44 15.99
CA VAL A 145 8.18 -1.15 17.44
C VAL A 145 6.98 -1.66 18.22
#